data_AF-A0A7K9SEL2-F1
#
_entry.id   AF-A0A7K9SEL2-F1
#
_cell.length_a   1.000
_cell.length_b   1.000
_cell.length_c   1.000
_cell.angle_alpha   90.00
_cell.angle_beta   90.00
_cell.angle_gamma   90.00
#
_symmetry.space_group_name_H-M   'P 1'
#
loop_
_entity.id
_entity.type
_entity.pdbx_description
1 polymer ?
#
loop_
_entity_poly.entity_id
_entity_poly.type
_entity_poly.pdbx_seq_one_letter_code
_entity_poly.pdbx_strand_id
1 'polypeptide(L)'
;PVANATITPGPLSHQVHAGDPVTLRCSVQVGSAPVTFTWLHERQKVAQGAILELGHVDVGHSGTYQCMATNQLGQGGHRVFRALSPDLALEVTPGSPWVTVLATGVSESLLFLVLLVVVVVGWHRQHRL
;
A
#
# COMPACT_ATOMS: atom_id res chain seq x y z
N PRO A 1 -16.35 -29.12 5.23
CA PRO A 1 -16.00 -27.92 6.05
C PRO A 1 -15.02 -27.06 5.26
N VAL A 2 -14.94 -25.76 5.53
CA VAL A 2 -13.92 -24.91 4.88
C VAL A 2 -12.51 -25.37 5.23
N ALA A 3 -11.64 -25.45 4.23
CA ALA A 3 -10.22 -25.78 4.40
C ALA A 3 -9.39 -25.17 3.25
N ASN A 4 -8.09 -25.02 3.51
CA ASN A 4 -7.10 -24.52 2.56
C ASN A 4 -7.51 -23.17 1.96
N ALA A 5 -7.67 -22.17 2.83
CA ALA A 5 -7.86 -20.80 2.37
C ALA A 5 -6.56 -20.27 1.75
N THR A 6 -6.68 -19.49 0.68
CA THR A 6 -5.53 -18.91 -0.02
C THR A 6 -5.82 -17.47 -0.39
N ILE A 7 -4.77 -16.65 -0.34
CA ILE A 7 -4.80 -15.30 -0.90
C ILE A 7 -4.15 -15.37 -2.27
N THR A 8 -4.84 -14.87 -3.28
CA THR A 8 -4.31 -14.64 -4.61
C THR A 8 -4.24 -13.13 -4.83
N PRO A 9 -3.03 -12.56 -4.93
CA PRO A 9 -2.91 -11.17 -5.36
C PRO A 9 -3.50 -11.01 -6.76
N GLY A 10 -4.05 -9.84 -7.06
CA GLY A 10 -4.36 -9.44 -8.44
C GLY A 10 -3.09 -9.34 -9.30
N PRO A 11 -3.16 -8.71 -10.48
CA PRO A 11 -1.96 -8.39 -11.24
C PRO A 11 -1.14 -7.37 -10.45
N LEU A 12 -0.29 -7.84 -9.53
CA LEU A 12 0.68 -7.02 -8.86
C LEU A 12 1.91 -6.95 -9.78
N SER A 13 2.28 -5.73 -10.18
CA SER A 13 3.67 -5.47 -10.51
C SER A 13 4.52 -5.95 -9.34
N HIS A 14 5.68 -6.52 -9.61
CA HIS A 14 6.61 -7.08 -8.61
C HIS A 14 6.95 -6.10 -7.45
N GLN A 15 6.61 -4.82 -7.63
CA GLN A 15 6.76 -3.75 -6.68
C GLN A 15 5.44 -2.96 -6.60
N VAL A 16 4.96 -2.72 -5.37
CA VAL A 16 3.81 -1.87 -5.07
C VAL A 16 4.36 -0.54 -4.55
N HIS A 17 3.92 0.55 -5.17
CA HIS A 17 4.30 1.91 -4.79
C HIS A 17 3.12 2.61 -4.10
N ALA A 18 3.43 3.61 -3.27
CA ALA A 18 2.41 4.48 -2.70
C ALA A 18 1.61 5.16 -3.82
N GLY A 19 0.29 5.10 -3.74
CA GLY A 19 -0.65 5.54 -4.76
C GLY A 19 -1.19 4.41 -5.64
N ASP A 20 -0.57 3.24 -5.66
CA ASP A 20 -1.03 2.11 -6.49
C ASP A 20 -2.33 1.50 -5.94
N PRO A 21 -3.19 0.95 -6.82
CA PRO A 21 -4.29 0.11 -6.40
C PRO A 21 -3.81 -1.31 -6.12
N VAL A 22 -4.24 -1.90 -5.00
CA VAL A 22 -3.99 -3.31 -4.66
C VAL A 22 -5.32 -4.03 -4.52
N THR A 23 -5.45 -5.16 -5.22
CA THR A 23 -6.60 -6.07 -5.08
C THR A 23 -6.11 -7.43 -4.62
N LEU A 24 -6.64 -7.90 -3.50
CA LEU A 24 -6.37 -9.24 -2.98
C LEU A 24 -7.66 -10.07 -3.04
N ARG A 25 -7.56 -11.32 -3.46
CA ARG A 25 -8.69 -12.26 -3.49
C ARG A 25 -8.45 -13.39 -2.52
N CYS A 26 -9.48 -13.74 -1.77
CA CYS A 26 -9.47 -14.90 -0.90
C CYS A 26 -10.35 -16.01 -1.46
N SER A 27 -9.84 -17.24 -1.46
CA SER A 27 -10.56 -18.42 -1.90
C SER A 27 -10.33 -19.59 -0.95
N VAL A 28 -11.13 -20.64 -1.07
CA VAL A 28 -10.94 -21.93 -0.37
C VAL A 28 -10.93 -23.06 -1.38
N GLN A 29 -10.02 -24.03 -1.22
CA GLN A 29 -10.01 -25.22 -2.07
C GLN A 29 -11.18 -26.16 -1.75
N VAL A 30 -11.60 -26.20 -0.48
CA VAL A 30 -12.69 -27.05 0.01
C VAL A 30 -13.62 -26.21 0.87
N GLY A 31 -14.93 -26.32 0.63
CA GLY A 31 -15.94 -25.61 1.40
C GLY A 31 -17.32 -25.77 0.79
N SER A 32 -18.35 -25.42 1.55
CA SER A 32 -19.73 -25.36 1.06
C SER A 32 -20.35 -24.03 1.45
N ALA A 33 -21.18 -23.49 0.56
CA ALA A 33 -21.89 -22.24 0.80
C ALA A 33 -22.87 -22.36 2.00
N PRO A 34 -23.15 -21.24 2.71
CA PRO A 34 -22.48 -19.95 2.58
C PRO A 34 -21.09 -19.93 3.26
N VAL A 35 -20.11 -19.30 2.61
CA VAL A 35 -18.78 -19.05 3.18
C VAL A 35 -18.64 -17.56 3.45
N THR A 36 -18.24 -17.19 4.66
CA THR A 36 -17.92 -15.81 5.04
C THR A 36 -16.42 -15.64 5.11
N PHE A 37 -15.90 -14.63 4.40
CA PHE A 37 -14.49 -14.26 4.38
C PHE A 37 -14.24 -13.01 5.24
N THR A 38 -13.16 -13.02 6.01
CA THR A 38 -12.72 -11.91 6.85
C THR A 38 -11.24 -11.65 6.61
N TRP A 39 -10.89 -10.42 6.29
CA TRP A 39 -9.50 -10.00 6.09
C TRP A 39 -8.90 -9.53 7.40
N LEU A 40 -7.66 -9.96 7.64
CA LEU A 40 -6.85 -9.59 8.79
C LEU A 40 -5.60 -8.87 8.29
N HIS A 41 -5.28 -7.71 8.84
CA HIS A 41 -4.01 -7.01 8.70
C HIS A 41 -3.38 -6.92 10.09
N GLU A 42 -2.15 -7.40 10.25
CA GLU A 42 -1.48 -7.50 11.55
C GLU A 42 -2.32 -8.22 12.62
N ARG A 43 -3.05 -9.27 12.20
CA ARG A 43 -4.01 -10.07 12.99
C ARG A 43 -5.27 -9.30 13.43
N GLN A 44 -5.47 -8.07 12.99
CA GLN A 44 -6.67 -7.27 13.26
C GLN A 44 -7.63 -7.32 12.06
N LYS A 45 -8.92 -7.46 12.34
CA LYS A 45 -9.94 -7.44 11.29
C LYS A 45 -10.00 -6.08 10.61
N VAL A 46 -9.84 -6.06 9.29
CA VAL A 46 -9.91 -4.84 8.47
C VAL A 46 -11.07 -4.82 7.48
N ALA A 47 -11.50 -5.98 6.97
CA ALA A 47 -12.58 -6.05 6.00
C ALA A 47 -13.31 -7.40 6.01
N GLN A 48 -14.41 -7.47 5.28
CA GLN A 48 -15.17 -8.69 4.99
C GLN A 48 -15.45 -8.81 3.49
N GLY A 49 -15.63 -10.05 3.03
CA GLY A 49 -15.86 -10.35 1.62
C GLY A 49 -14.68 -11.07 0.97
N ALA A 50 -14.94 -11.70 -0.18
CA ALA A 50 -13.93 -12.50 -0.88
C ALA A 50 -12.83 -11.64 -1.54
N ILE A 51 -13.05 -10.33 -1.70
CA ILE A 51 -12.13 -9.40 -2.34
C ILE A 51 -11.83 -8.27 -1.35
N LEU A 52 -10.54 -7.93 -1.19
CA LEU A 52 -10.08 -6.72 -0.54
C LEU A 52 -9.51 -5.79 -1.60
N GLU A 53 -10.11 -4.61 -1.72
CA GLU A 53 -9.66 -3.56 -2.63
C GLU A 53 -9.08 -2.40 -1.81
N LEU A 54 -7.80 -2.11 -2.02
CA LEU A 54 -7.10 -0.94 -1.49
C LEU A 54 -6.87 0.00 -2.66
N GLY A 55 -7.63 1.11 -2.72
CA GLY A 55 -7.65 1.96 -3.91
C GLY A 55 -6.36 2.75 -4.15
N HIS A 56 -5.82 3.38 -3.10
CA HIS A 56 -4.56 4.12 -3.13
C HIS A 56 -3.78 3.73 -1.88
N VAL A 57 -2.80 2.82 -2.03
CA VAL A 57 -2.02 2.38 -0.88
C VAL A 57 -0.99 3.42 -0.45
N ASP A 58 -0.57 3.36 0.80
CA ASP A 58 0.56 4.09 1.35
C ASP A 58 1.42 3.14 2.21
N VAL A 59 2.51 3.66 2.77
CA VAL A 59 3.44 2.87 3.61
C VAL A 59 2.78 2.27 4.86
N GLY A 60 1.66 2.82 5.33
CA GLY A 60 0.90 2.28 6.45
C GLY A 60 0.07 1.04 6.08
N HIS A 61 -0.15 0.79 4.79
CA HIS A 61 -0.80 -0.42 4.30
C HIS A 61 0.16 -1.62 4.23
N SER A 62 1.47 -1.41 4.38
CA SER A 62 2.45 -2.48 4.49
C SER A 62 2.18 -3.38 5.70
N GLY A 63 2.63 -4.63 5.63
CA GLY A 63 2.54 -5.60 6.71
C GLY A 63 1.93 -6.93 6.28
N THR A 64 1.50 -7.70 7.27
CA THR A 64 1.04 -9.08 7.04
C THR A 64 -0.47 -9.14 6.90
N TYR A 65 -0.92 -9.69 5.77
CA TYR A 65 -2.31 -9.97 5.48
C TYR A 65 -2.61 -11.46 5.58
N GLN A 66 -3.76 -11.77 6.19
CA GLN A 66 -4.36 -13.11 6.18
C GLN A 66 -5.83 -13.01 5.83
N CYS A 67 -6.38 -14.08 5.28
CA CYS A 67 -7.80 -14.24 5.11
C CYS A 67 -8.30 -15.42 5.95
N MET A 68 -9.39 -15.19 6.67
CA MET A 68 -10.14 -16.22 7.38
C MET A 68 -11.42 -16.54 6.62
N ALA A 69 -11.54 -17.77 6.14
CA ALA A 69 -12.79 -18.31 5.60
C ALA A 69 -13.55 -19.07 6.70
N THR A 70 -14.85 -18.85 6.79
CA THR A 70 -15.71 -19.49 7.80
C THR A 70 -16.97 -20.06 7.16
N ASN A 71 -17.35 -21.28 7.54
CA ASN A 71 -18.65 -21.84 7.15
C ASN A 71 -19.32 -22.57 8.30
N GLN A 72 -20.65 -22.50 8.35
CA GLN A 72 -21.47 -23.13 9.37
C GLN A 72 -22.11 -24.40 8.79
N LEU A 73 -21.93 -25.54 9.47
CA LEU A 73 -22.42 -26.85 9.05
C LEU A 73 -23.07 -27.60 10.21
N GLY A 74 -23.77 -28.69 9.88
CA GLY A 74 -24.50 -29.53 10.84
C GLY A 74 -26.00 -29.20 10.88
N GLN A 75 -26.79 -30.10 11.44
CA GLN A 75 -28.23 -29.92 11.59
C GLN A 75 -28.48 -28.68 12.47
N GLY A 76 -29.12 -27.64 11.90
CA GLY A 76 -29.33 -26.35 12.56
C GLY A 76 -28.17 -25.34 12.47
N GLY A 77 -27.07 -25.63 11.76
CA GLY A 77 -25.97 -24.67 11.53
C GLY A 77 -25.05 -24.40 12.73
N HIS A 78 -25.13 -25.21 13.78
CA HIS A 78 -24.41 -24.93 15.04
C HIS A 78 -22.89 -25.15 15.03
N ARG A 79 -22.32 -25.80 13.99
CA ARG A 79 -20.87 -26.08 13.94
C ARG A 79 -20.17 -25.09 13.03
N VAL A 80 -19.32 -24.23 13.60
CA VAL A 80 -18.53 -23.25 12.87
C VAL A 80 -17.17 -23.85 12.50
N PHE A 81 -16.84 -23.88 11.22
CA PHE A 81 -15.53 -24.25 10.71
C PHE A 81 -14.79 -23.01 10.22
N ARG A 82 -13.47 -23.01 10.37
CA ARG A 82 -12.58 -21.88 10.09
C ARG A 82 -11.33 -22.35 9.36
N ALA A 83 -10.90 -21.61 8.35
CA ALA A 83 -9.66 -21.85 7.62
C ALA A 83 -8.92 -20.52 7.43
N LEU A 84 -7.68 -20.45 7.93
CA LEU A 84 -6.77 -19.32 7.70
C LEU A 84 -5.93 -19.58 6.46
N SER A 85 -5.67 -18.52 5.70
CA SER A 85 -4.63 -18.53 4.68
C SER A 85 -3.23 -18.47 5.30
N PRO A 86 -2.19 -18.83 4.54
CA PRO A 86 -0.83 -18.39 4.84
C PRO A 86 -0.72 -16.86 4.91
N ASP A 87 0.38 -16.41 5.50
CA ASP A 87 0.74 -15.00 5.59
C ASP A 87 1.15 -14.46 4.21
N LEU A 88 0.55 -13.34 3.81
CA LEU A 88 0.97 -12.54 2.67
C LEU A 88 1.61 -11.25 3.19
N ALA A 89 2.91 -11.09 3.00
CA ALA A 89 3.59 -9.83 3.26
C ALA A 89 3.35 -8.86 2.09
N LEU A 90 2.69 -7.74 2.38
CA LEU A 90 2.56 -6.62 1.45
C LEU A 90 3.59 -5.57 1.84
N GLU A 91 4.46 -5.19 0.89
CA GLU A 91 5.41 -4.10 1.06
C GLU A 91 5.07 -2.98 0.10
N VAL A 92 4.72 -1.81 0.65
CA VAL A 92 4.43 -0.60 -0.12
C VAL A 92 5.63 0.32 -0.04
N THR A 93 6.26 0.54 -1.19
CA THR A 93 7.41 1.45 -1.29
C THR A 93 6.93 2.90 -1.44
N PRO A 94 7.54 3.87 -0.72
CA PRO A 94 7.23 5.28 -0.92
C PRO A 94 7.38 5.69 -2.39
N GLY A 95 6.46 6.53 -2.88
CA GLY A 95 6.61 7.19 -4.17
C GLY A 95 7.87 8.05 -4.21
N SER A 96 8.47 8.22 -5.40
CA SER A 96 9.78 8.83 -5.52
C SER A 96 9.85 10.27 -4.96
N PRO A 97 10.87 10.62 -4.14
CA PRO A 97 10.94 11.92 -3.46
C PRO A 97 11.15 13.14 -4.36
N TRP A 98 11.48 12.98 -5.65
CA TRP A 98 11.90 14.11 -6.49
C TRP A 98 10.79 15.15 -6.73
N VAL A 99 9.52 14.81 -6.50
CA VAL A 99 8.40 15.76 -6.62
C VAL A 99 8.47 16.87 -5.55
N THR A 100 8.99 16.59 -4.36
CA THR A 100 9.12 17.60 -3.28
C THR A 100 10.42 18.39 -3.36
N VAL A 101 11.50 17.76 -3.84
CA VAL A 101 12.83 18.39 -3.95
C VAL A 101 12.85 19.49 -5.02
N LEU A 102 12.09 19.35 -6.11
CA LEU A 102 12.00 20.37 -7.15
C LEU A 102 11.27 21.65 -6.67
N ALA A 103 10.39 21.54 -5.67
CA ALA A 103 9.65 22.70 -5.15
C ALA A 103 10.53 23.61 -4.27
N THR A 104 11.60 23.09 -3.66
CA THR A 104 12.45 23.85 -2.71
C THR A 104 13.82 24.21 -3.27
N GLY A 105 14.39 23.41 -4.18
CA GLY A 105 15.76 23.61 -4.66
C GLY A 105 15.96 24.71 -5.71
N VAL A 106 14.94 24.96 -6.53
CA VAL A 106 15.04 25.95 -7.64
C VAL A 106 15.02 27.38 -7.09
N SER A 107 14.27 27.63 -5.99
CA SER A 107 14.17 28.94 -5.34
C SER A 107 15.49 29.37 -4.70
N GLU A 108 16.14 28.49 -3.94
CA GLU A 108 17.44 28.76 -3.30
C GLU A 108 18.52 29.03 -4.37
N SER A 109 18.58 28.19 -5.41
CA SER A 109 19.58 28.30 -6.47
C SER A 109 19.46 29.61 -7.27
N LEU A 110 18.24 30.09 -7.51
CA LEU A 110 18.01 31.39 -8.15
C LEU A 110 18.47 32.56 -7.27
N LEU A 111 18.22 32.50 -5.96
CA LEU A 111 18.63 33.55 -5.03
C LEU A 111 20.16 33.68 -4.95
N PHE A 112 20.89 32.56 -4.89
CA PHE A 112 22.36 32.58 -4.93
C PHE A 112 22.90 33.21 -6.22
N LEU A 113 22.31 32.88 -7.37
CA LEU A 113 22.75 33.40 -8.67
C LEU A 113 22.49 34.92 -8.80
N VAL A 114 21.34 35.40 -8.31
CA VAL A 114 21.03 36.85 -8.26
C VAL A 114 22.02 37.59 -7.36
N LEU A 115 22.35 37.05 -6.17
CA LEU A 115 23.33 37.66 -5.26
C LEU A 115 24.71 37.80 -5.92
N LEU A 116 25.19 36.75 -6.59
CA LEU A 116 26.47 36.78 -7.30
C LEU A 116 26.51 37.86 -8.40
N VAL A 117 25.43 37.98 -9.19
CA VAL A 117 25.34 39.02 -10.23
C VAL A 117 25.39 40.42 -9.61
N VAL A 118 24.69 40.66 -8.49
CA VAL A 118 24.71 41.95 -7.79
C VAL A 118 26.12 42.30 -7.30
N VAL A 119 26.82 41.33 -6.71
CA VAL A 119 28.21 41.53 -6.23
C VAL A 119 29.16 41.84 -7.39
N VAL A 120 29.09 41.07 -8.49
CA VAL A 120 29.93 41.27 -9.67
C VAL A 120 29.67 42.63 -10.32
N VAL A 121 28.40 43.01 -10.50
CA VAL A 121 28.02 44.32 -11.07
C VAL A 121 28.44 45.45 -10.14
N GLY A 122 28.26 45.31 -8.83
CA GLY A 122 28.70 46.28 -7.82
C GLY A 122 30.22 46.48 -7.86
N TRP A 123 30.97 45.39 -7.87
CA TRP A 123 32.43 45.39 -7.99
C TRP A 123 32.89 46.08 -9.28
N HIS A 124 32.28 45.71 -10.42
CA HIS A 124 32.64 46.29 -11.71
C HIS A 124 32.27 47.77 -11.81
N ARG A 125 31.18 48.22 -11.17
CA ARG A 125 30.82 49.64 -11.05
C ARG A 125 31.80 50.41 -10.18
N GLN A 126 32.24 49.84 -9.06
CA GLN A 126 33.17 50.47 -8.12
C GLN A 126 34.59 50.61 -8.69
N HIS A 127 35.02 49.67 -9.53
CA HIS A 127 36.32 49.76 -10.22
C HIS A 127 36.31 50.60 -11.50
N ARG A 128 35.14 51.00 -12.00
CA ARG A 128 35.01 51.92 -13.15
C ARG A 128 34.77 53.37 -12.76
N LEU A 129 34.63 53.66 -11.46
CA LEU A 129 34.58 54.99 -10.87
C LEU A 129 35.96 55.35 -10.30
#